data_AF-A0A0J6NKM7-F1
#
_entry.id   AF-A0A0J6NKM7-F1
#
_cell.length_a   1.000
_cell.length_b   1.000
_cell.length_c   1.000
_cell.angle_alpha   90.00
_cell.angle_beta   90.00
_cell.angle_gamma   90.00
#
_symmetry.space_group_name_H-M   'P 1'
#
loop_
_entity.id
_entity.type
_entity.pdbx_description
1 polymer ?
#
loop_
_entity_poly.entity_id
_entity_poly.type
_entity_poly.pdbx_seq_one_letter_code
_entity_poly.pdbx_strand_id
1 'polypeptide(L)'
;MRGLIEKYWEIRMLKVIACVFVLFSAMASASSWDFTYFNPSEGGLLIDSDSIAQSPHGTVKFWTLCAPRFEADKPMAGDAYSQSLYEIHCRQRLIVMPMTVVFDVNGEPRETEFEHAKMEDIQPDTQEDFLWTYICKPEKRPDMAVAMRQGIQGFLREQRRYASEHLAFQRDKGR
;
A
#
# COMPACT_ATOMS: atom_id res chain seq x y z
N MET A 1 -11.41 -20.52 -52.62
CA MET A 1 -10.67 -19.40 -51.98
C MET A 1 -11.34 -18.79 -50.73
N ARG A 2 -12.56 -19.20 -50.30
CA ARG A 2 -13.14 -18.74 -49.02
C ARG A 2 -12.58 -19.45 -47.77
N GLY A 3 -12.39 -20.77 -47.82
CA GLY A 3 -11.96 -21.56 -46.64
C GLY A 3 -10.50 -21.40 -46.20
N LEU A 4 -9.64 -20.75 -46.98
CA LEU A 4 -8.25 -20.44 -46.59
C LEU A 4 -8.14 -19.13 -45.80
N ILE A 5 -9.09 -18.21 -45.99
CA ILE A 5 -9.12 -16.92 -45.30
C ILE A 5 -9.66 -17.07 -43.88
N GLU A 6 -10.67 -17.93 -43.68
CA GLU A 6 -11.22 -18.24 -42.35
C GLU A 6 -10.20 -18.91 -41.43
N LYS A 7 -9.45 -19.91 -41.93
CA LYS A 7 -8.36 -20.55 -41.15
C LYS A 7 -7.23 -19.59 -40.76
N TYR A 8 -6.92 -18.62 -41.61
CA TYR A 8 -5.89 -17.61 -41.31
C TYR A 8 -6.35 -16.60 -40.24
N TRP A 9 -7.64 -16.32 -40.17
CA TRP A 9 -8.25 -15.46 -39.16
C TRP A 9 -8.29 -16.13 -37.78
N GLU A 10 -8.71 -17.39 -37.71
CA GLU A 10 -8.75 -18.13 -36.43
C GLU A 10 -7.36 -18.29 -35.79
N ILE A 11 -6.33 -18.60 -36.59
CA ILE A 11 -4.96 -18.77 -36.09
C ILE A 11 -4.36 -17.45 -35.59
N ARG A 12 -4.69 -16.32 -36.23
CA ARG A 12 -4.24 -14.99 -35.76
C ARG A 12 -4.99 -14.55 -34.51
N MET A 13 -6.30 -14.78 -34.43
CA MET A 13 -7.08 -14.42 -33.25
C MET A 13 -6.67 -15.22 -32.02
N LEU A 14 -6.41 -16.53 -32.16
CA LEU A 14 -5.92 -17.36 -31.06
C LEU A 14 -4.55 -16.90 -30.50
N LYS A 15 -3.64 -16.45 -31.37
CA LYS A 15 -2.32 -15.94 -30.96
C LYS A 15 -2.42 -14.60 -30.23
N VAL A 16 -3.33 -13.72 -30.63
CA VAL A 16 -3.58 -12.44 -29.94
C VAL A 16 -4.18 -12.69 -28.56
N ILE A 17 -5.14 -13.62 -28.44
CA ILE A 17 -5.76 -13.98 -27.17
C ILE A 17 -4.72 -14.58 -26.20
N ALA A 18 -3.84 -15.46 -26.67
CA ALA A 18 -2.77 -16.04 -25.86
C ALA A 18 -1.77 -14.98 -25.35
N CYS A 19 -1.40 -14.00 -26.18
CA CYS A 19 -0.52 -12.91 -25.75
C CYS A 19 -1.17 -11.98 -24.71
N VAL A 20 -2.48 -11.75 -24.81
CA VAL A 20 -3.23 -10.96 -23.82
C VAL A 20 -3.31 -11.70 -22.48
N PHE A 21 -3.55 -13.02 -22.48
CA PHE A 21 -3.61 -13.80 -21.23
C PHE A 21 -2.26 -13.94 -20.52
N VAL A 22 -1.13 -13.97 -21.24
CA VAL A 22 0.21 -13.95 -20.61
C VAL A 22 0.54 -12.59 -19.99
N LEU A 23 0.03 -11.49 -20.55
CA LEU A 23 0.20 -10.15 -19.96
C LEU A 23 -0.64 -9.95 -18.69
N PHE A 24 -1.81 -10.58 -18.57
CA PHE A 24 -2.64 -10.50 -17.36
C PHE A 24 -2.19 -11.43 -16.23
N SER A 25 -1.40 -12.47 -16.51
CA SER A 25 -0.91 -13.41 -15.49
C SER A 25 0.41 -12.97 -14.84
N ALA A 26 1.02 -11.86 -15.30
CA ALA A 26 2.22 -11.28 -14.71
C ALA A 26 1.95 -10.24 -13.59
N MET A 27 0.68 -9.93 -13.29
CA MET A 27 0.33 -9.12 -12.09
C MET A 27 0.13 -9.99 -10.85
N ALA A 28 0.98 -11.01 -10.67
CA ALA A 28 1.36 -11.40 -9.32
C ALA A 28 2.43 -10.38 -8.88
N SER A 29 2.02 -9.13 -8.66
CA SER A 29 2.92 -8.06 -8.25
C SER A 29 3.54 -8.46 -6.91
N ALA A 30 4.77 -8.96 -6.96
CA ALA A 30 5.66 -8.95 -5.82
C ALA A 30 5.95 -7.48 -5.54
N SER A 31 5.01 -6.77 -4.91
CA SER A 31 5.26 -5.44 -4.42
C SER A 31 6.34 -5.54 -3.36
N SER A 32 7.42 -4.81 -3.58
CA SER A 32 8.54 -4.70 -2.67
C SER A 32 8.15 -3.68 -1.61
N TRP A 33 7.90 -4.19 -0.40
CA TRP A 33 7.53 -3.34 0.73
C TRP A 33 8.73 -3.13 1.63
N ASP A 34 9.06 -1.87 1.84
CA ASP A 34 10.08 -1.44 2.80
C ASP A 34 9.42 -1.18 4.14
N PHE A 35 9.83 -1.94 5.16
CA PHE A 35 9.32 -1.84 6.52
C PHE A 35 10.11 -0.79 7.30
N THR A 36 9.40 0.09 8.03
CA THR A 36 9.99 1.09 8.93
C THR A 36 9.37 1.03 10.33
N TYR A 37 10.18 1.40 11.32
CA TYR A 37 9.79 1.51 12.74
C TYR A 37 9.63 2.97 13.18
N PHE A 38 9.30 3.89 12.25
CA PHE A 38 9.24 5.34 12.51
C PHE A 38 8.52 5.69 13.83
N ASN A 39 7.43 4.98 14.18
CA ASN A 39 6.79 5.12 15.47
C ASN A 39 6.31 3.77 16.04
N PRO A 40 7.11 3.10 16.92
CA PRO A 40 6.78 1.77 17.43
C PRO A 40 5.60 1.74 18.40
N SER A 41 5.10 2.91 18.88
CA SER A 41 3.85 2.97 19.64
C SER A 41 2.61 3.04 18.75
N GLU A 42 2.74 3.47 17.49
CA GLU A 42 1.62 3.55 16.55
C GLU A 42 1.50 2.31 15.67
N GLY A 43 2.59 1.58 15.45
CA GLY A 43 2.59 0.33 14.70
C GLY A 43 3.71 0.25 13.67
N GLY A 44 3.50 -0.54 12.62
CA GLY A 44 4.40 -0.63 11.49
C GLY A 44 3.92 0.22 10.33
N LEU A 45 4.81 1.02 9.74
CA LEU A 45 4.57 1.68 8.46
C LEU A 45 5.40 0.97 7.39
N LEU A 46 4.78 0.64 6.27
CA LEU A 46 5.42 0.01 5.13
C LEU A 46 5.24 0.90 3.90
N ILE A 47 6.27 0.98 3.06
CA ILE A 47 6.25 1.77 1.83
C ILE A 47 6.39 0.81 0.64
N ASP A 48 5.45 0.86 -0.31
CA ASP A 48 5.55 0.07 -1.53
C ASP A 48 6.53 0.76 -2.48
N SER A 49 7.78 0.27 -2.50
CA SER A 49 8.85 0.88 -3.29
C SER A 49 8.59 0.78 -4.80
N ASP A 50 7.83 -0.23 -5.23
CA ASP A 50 7.49 -0.44 -6.65
C ASP A 50 6.38 0.50 -7.11
N SER A 51 5.60 1.05 -6.17
CA SER A 51 4.57 2.05 -6.47
C SER A 51 5.09 3.48 -6.66
N ILE A 52 6.37 3.74 -6.36
CA ILE A 52 6.96 5.08 -6.40
C ILE A 52 7.03 5.57 -7.84
N ALA A 53 6.08 6.43 -8.21
CA ALA A 53 5.94 6.98 -9.55
C ALA A 53 6.12 8.50 -9.54
N GLN A 54 7.12 8.98 -10.27
CA GLN A 54 7.38 10.41 -10.42
C GLN A 54 6.61 10.97 -11.63
N SER A 55 5.89 12.06 -11.41
CA SER A 55 5.27 12.85 -12.47
C SER A 55 6.30 13.74 -13.17
N PRO A 56 6.05 14.14 -14.43
CA PRO A 56 6.91 15.10 -15.15
C PRO A 56 7.09 16.45 -14.43
N HIS A 57 6.20 16.79 -13.50
CA HIS A 57 6.22 18.06 -12.76
C HIS A 57 6.99 17.98 -11.44
N GLY A 58 7.63 16.84 -11.14
CA GLY A 58 8.44 16.66 -9.93
C GLY A 58 7.63 16.24 -8.69
N THR A 59 6.37 15.87 -8.88
CA THR A 59 5.51 15.27 -7.87
C THR A 59 5.73 13.76 -7.84
N VAL A 60 5.73 13.13 -6.66
CA VAL A 60 5.89 11.68 -6.53
C VAL A 60 4.67 11.09 -5.85
N LYS A 61 4.08 10.04 -6.45
CA LYS A 61 2.99 9.26 -5.86
C LYS A 61 3.50 7.90 -5.41
N PHE A 62 2.99 7.40 -4.30
CA PHE A 62 3.37 6.11 -3.75
C PHE A 62 2.33 5.61 -2.73
N TRP A 63 2.27 4.31 -2.55
CA TRP A 63 1.44 3.66 -1.55
C TRP A 63 2.23 3.40 -0.28
N THR A 64 1.51 3.53 0.83
CA THR A 64 1.96 3.08 2.15
C THR A 64 0.94 2.13 2.73
N LEU A 65 1.37 1.34 3.71
CA LEU A 65 0.53 0.49 4.52
C LEU A 65 0.83 0.78 5.98
N CYS A 66 -0.21 1.12 6.73
CA CYS A 66 -0.13 1.29 8.17
C CYS A 66 -0.75 0.08 8.86
N ALA A 67 0.04 -0.61 9.68
CA ALA A 67 -0.38 -1.75 10.48
C ALA A 67 -0.34 -1.33 11.95
N PRO A 68 -1.50 -1.00 12.57
CA PRO A 68 -1.53 -0.51 13.94
C PRO A 68 -1.03 -1.54 14.93
N ARG A 69 -0.46 -1.06 16.03
CA ARG A 69 -0.20 -1.89 17.20
C ARG A 69 -1.48 -2.07 18.01
N PHE A 70 -1.81 -3.32 18.33
CA PHE A 70 -2.93 -3.63 19.22
C PHE A 70 -2.46 -3.73 20.67
N GLU A 71 -3.00 -2.89 21.55
CA GLU A 71 -2.72 -2.91 22.99
C GLU A 71 -3.91 -3.49 23.74
N ALA A 72 -3.67 -4.52 24.57
CA ALA A 72 -4.69 -5.31 25.28
C ALA A 72 -5.72 -4.48 26.09
N ASP A 73 -5.35 -3.28 26.51
CA ASP A 73 -6.12 -2.37 27.34
C ASP A 73 -6.74 -1.19 26.57
N LYS A 74 -6.43 -1.01 25.28
CA LYS A 74 -7.00 0.07 24.46
C LYS A 74 -8.02 -0.43 23.45
N PRO A 75 -9.24 0.16 23.38
CA PRO A 75 -10.26 -0.22 22.41
C PRO A 75 -9.72 -0.15 20.98
N MET A 76 -9.99 -1.19 20.20
CA MET A 76 -9.61 -1.23 18.79
C MET A 76 -10.56 -0.34 17.97
N ALA A 77 -10.03 0.40 16.99
CA ALA A 77 -10.83 1.24 16.09
C ALA A 77 -11.65 0.44 15.03
N GLY A 78 -11.53 -0.89 15.02
CA GLY A 78 -12.28 -1.81 14.16
C GLY A 78 -11.58 -2.19 12.86
N ASP A 79 -10.45 -1.56 12.56
CA ASP A 79 -9.60 -1.82 11.40
C ASP A 79 -8.33 -2.61 11.74
N ALA A 80 -7.99 -3.58 10.89
CA ALA A 80 -6.78 -4.39 11.04
C ALA A 80 -5.54 -3.69 10.48
N TYR A 81 -5.68 -2.96 9.38
CA TYR A 81 -4.64 -2.15 8.74
C TYR A 81 -5.28 -1.17 7.73
N SER A 82 -4.49 -0.20 7.26
CA SER A 82 -4.89 0.71 6.19
C SER A 82 -3.82 0.81 5.11
N GLN A 83 -4.24 1.18 3.90
CA GLN A 83 -3.36 1.56 2.81
C GLN A 83 -3.67 2.98 2.37
N SER A 84 -2.65 3.80 2.26
CA SER A 84 -2.81 5.22 1.93
C SER A 84 -1.98 5.57 0.71
N LEU A 85 -2.62 6.21 -0.27
CA LEU A 85 -1.95 6.80 -1.42
C LEU A 85 -1.48 8.19 -0.99
N TYR A 86 -0.18 8.42 -1.11
CA TYR A 86 0.44 9.72 -0.87
C TYR A 86 0.87 10.36 -2.18
N GLU A 87 0.87 11.69 -2.17
CA GLU A 87 1.47 12.53 -3.19
C GLU A 87 2.39 13.56 -2.52
N ILE A 88 3.68 13.56 -2.87
CA ILE A 88 4.70 14.46 -2.31
C ILE A 88 5.27 15.37 -3.39
N HIS A 89 5.37 16.66 -3.08
CA HIS A 89 6.02 17.67 -3.90
C HIS A 89 7.41 17.96 -3.32
N CYS A 90 8.42 17.26 -3.85
CA CYS A 90 9.75 17.21 -3.23
C CYS A 90 10.41 18.57 -3.03
N ARG A 91 10.26 19.51 -3.99
CA ARG A 91 10.87 20.84 -3.91
C ARG A 91 10.14 21.76 -2.94
N GLN A 92 8.82 21.66 -2.90
CA GLN A 92 7.94 22.51 -2.11
C GLN A 92 7.78 22.01 -0.67
N ARG A 93 8.20 20.77 -0.37
CA ARG A 93 7.94 20.11 0.93
C ARG A 93 6.45 20.11 1.27
N LEU A 94 5.63 19.77 0.28
CA LEU A 94 4.20 19.59 0.46
C LEU A 94 3.83 18.11 0.32
N ILE A 95 2.82 17.69 1.08
CA ILE A 95 2.25 16.35 1.02
C ILE A 95 0.73 16.43 0.99
N VAL A 96 0.11 15.47 0.31
CA VAL A 96 -1.32 15.21 0.40
C VAL A 96 -1.56 13.71 0.40
N MET A 97 -2.60 13.28 1.11
CA MET A 97 -3.06 11.89 1.18
C MET A 97 -4.44 11.80 0.52
N PRO A 98 -4.53 11.70 -0.82
CA PRO A 98 -5.80 11.73 -1.55
C PRO A 98 -6.75 10.58 -1.20
N MET A 99 -6.23 9.43 -0.79
CA MET A 99 -7.02 8.23 -0.59
C MET A 99 -6.47 7.40 0.57
N THR A 100 -7.38 6.85 1.37
CA THR A 100 -7.06 5.78 2.32
C THR A 100 -8.10 4.66 2.21
N VAL A 101 -7.62 3.44 2.09
CA VAL A 101 -8.43 2.22 2.12
C VAL A 101 -8.17 1.54 3.45
N VAL A 102 -9.23 1.36 4.24
CA VAL A 102 -9.15 0.72 5.55
C VAL A 102 -9.65 -0.70 5.42
N PHE A 103 -8.96 -1.66 6.03
CA PHE A 103 -9.32 -3.08 5.96
C PHE A 103 -9.70 -3.59 7.34
N ASP A 104 -10.85 -4.25 7.44
CA ASP A 104 -11.31 -4.83 8.70
C ASP A 104 -10.58 -6.15 9.04
N VAL A 105 -11.02 -6.81 10.13
CA VAL A 105 -10.46 -8.10 10.57
C VAL A 105 -10.66 -9.24 9.56
N ASN A 106 -11.66 -9.14 8.68
CA ASN A 106 -11.92 -10.09 7.62
C ASN A 106 -11.11 -9.75 6.34
N GLY A 107 -10.58 -8.52 6.28
CA GLY A 107 -9.91 -7.97 5.11
C GLY A 107 -10.90 -7.37 4.10
N GLU A 108 -12.11 -7.05 4.53
CA GLU A 108 -13.05 -6.30 3.70
C GLU A 108 -12.62 -4.83 3.63
N PRO A 109 -12.43 -4.28 2.42
CA PRO A 109 -12.01 -2.89 2.26
C PRO A 109 -13.19 -1.94 2.49
N ARG A 110 -12.90 -0.83 3.17
CA ARG A 110 -13.74 0.36 3.23
C ARG A 110 -12.91 1.55 2.78
N GLU A 111 -13.24 2.04 1.60
CA GLU A 111 -12.60 3.22 1.03
C GLU A 111 -13.10 4.48 1.73
N THR A 112 -12.17 5.38 2.03
CA THR A 112 -12.47 6.76 2.42
C THR A 112 -11.80 7.66 1.41
N GLU A 113 -12.57 8.14 0.43
CA GLU A 113 -12.14 9.22 -0.44
C GLU A 113 -12.28 10.54 0.31
N PHE A 114 -11.20 11.32 0.34
CA PHE A 114 -11.24 12.66 0.91
C PHE A 114 -11.55 13.64 -0.22
N GLU A 115 -12.84 13.96 -0.43
CA GLU A 115 -13.30 14.94 -1.45
C GLU A 115 -12.56 16.29 -1.39
N HIS A 116 -11.86 16.58 -0.28
CA HIS A 116 -11.07 17.78 -0.07
C HIS A 116 -9.70 17.49 0.58
N ALA A 117 -8.99 16.43 0.15
CA ALA A 117 -7.62 16.21 0.60
C ALA A 117 -6.78 17.46 0.33
N LYS A 118 -6.32 18.13 1.40
CA LYS A 118 -5.56 19.38 1.30
C LYS A 118 -4.07 19.07 1.22
N MET A 119 -3.37 19.88 0.44
CA MET A 119 -1.91 19.95 0.53
C MET A 119 -1.51 20.57 1.86
N GLU A 120 -0.58 19.92 2.54
CA GLU A 120 -0.07 20.33 3.84
C GLU A 120 1.45 20.53 3.79
N ASP A 121 1.94 21.51 4.54
CA ASP A 121 3.37 21.75 4.72
C ASP A 121 3.99 20.66 5.60
N ILE A 122 5.05 20.04 5.10
CA ILE A 122 5.75 18.97 5.83
C ILE A 122 6.62 19.60 6.92
N GLN A 123 6.25 19.37 8.17
CA GLN A 123 7.02 19.79 9.34
C GLN A 123 8.20 18.86 9.56
N PRO A 124 9.34 19.33 10.11
CA PRO A 124 10.45 18.46 10.49
C PRO A 124 10.08 17.46 11.58
N ASP A 125 10.79 16.33 11.63
CA ASP A 125 10.66 15.30 12.68
C ASP A 125 9.26 14.65 12.79
N THR A 126 8.46 14.70 11.71
CA THR A 126 7.16 14.01 11.62
C THR A 126 7.20 12.81 10.68
N GLN A 127 6.12 12.02 10.66
CA GLN A 127 6.00 10.89 9.73
C GLN A 127 6.09 11.38 8.28
N GLU A 128 5.51 12.53 7.98
CA GLU A 128 5.54 13.16 6.66
C GLU A 128 6.96 13.59 6.29
N ASP A 129 7.79 14.03 7.26
CA ASP A 129 9.20 14.34 7.03
C ASP A 129 10.02 13.09 6.70
N PHE A 130 9.74 12.00 7.40
CA PHE A 130 10.33 10.69 7.12
C PHE A 130 9.96 10.24 5.71
N LEU A 131 8.67 10.29 5.36
CA LEU A 131 8.18 9.94 4.02
C LEU A 131 8.81 10.83 2.95
N TRP A 132 8.86 12.15 3.17
CA TRP A 132 9.54 13.08 2.26
C TRP A 132 11.01 12.73 2.08
N THR A 133 11.73 12.44 3.16
CA THR A 133 13.15 12.08 3.10
C THR A 133 13.33 10.77 2.34
N TYR A 134 12.55 9.74 2.64
CA TYR A 134 12.62 8.45 1.97
C TYR A 134 12.32 8.58 0.46
N ILE A 135 11.31 9.37 0.09
CA ILE A 135 10.86 9.54 -1.29
C ILE A 135 11.79 10.45 -2.09
N CYS A 136 12.15 11.61 -1.54
CA CYS A 136 12.85 12.68 -2.25
C CYS A 136 14.38 12.61 -2.12
N LYS A 137 14.92 11.74 -1.25
CA LYS A 137 16.36 11.47 -1.08
C LYS A 137 16.63 9.96 -1.18
N PRO A 138 16.49 9.37 -2.38
CA PRO A 138 16.58 7.92 -2.57
C PRO A 138 17.90 7.32 -2.09
N GLU A 139 18.98 8.10 -2.10
CA GLU A 139 20.29 7.72 -1.57
C GLU A 139 20.29 7.40 -0.07
N LYS A 140 19.30 7.88 0.69
CA LYS A 140 19.16 7.63 2.13
C LYS A 140 18.33 6.38 2.48
N ARG A 141 17.60 5.80 1.51
CA ARG A 141 16.68 4.69 1.78
C ARG A 141 17.31 3.49 2.50
N PRO A 142 18.55 3.05 2.17
CA PRO A 142 19.18 1.91 2.84
C PRO A 142 19.37 2.10 4.36
N ASP A 143 19.45 3.35 4.82
CA ASP A 143 19.62 3.68 6.24
C ASP A 143 18.28 3.86 6.97
N MET A 144 17.17 3.95 6.23
CA MET A 144 15.86 4.36 6.75
C MET A 144 14.86 3.22 6.89
N ALA A 145 14.94 2.21 6.02
CA ALA A 145 13.96 1.12 5.98
C ALA A 145 14.61 -0.21 5.62
N VAL A 146 13.93 -1.29 5.99
CA VAL A 146 14.38 -2.66 5.74
C VAL A 146 13.42 -3.34 4.79
N ALA A 147 13.94 -3.81 3.66
CA ALA A 147 13.16 -4.57 2.69
C ALA A 147 12.55 -5.82 3.34
N MET A 148 11.23 -5.96 3.23
CA MET A 148 10.50 -7.05 3.86
C MET A 148 10.61 -8.34 3.04
N ARG A 149 11.41 -9.29 3.55
CA ARG A 149 11.73 -10.53 2.84
C ARG A 149 10.61 -11.59 2.84
N GLN A 150 9.69 -11.53 3.80
CA GLN A 150 8.68 -12.59 4.02
C GLN A 150 7.38 -12.40 3.22
N GLY A 151 7.31 -11.37 2.37
CA GLY A 151 6.17 -11.11 1.51
C GLY A 151 4.96 -10.51 2.25
N ILE A 152 4.35 -9.49 1.66
CA ILE A 152 3.29 -8.69 2.29
C ILE A 152 2.03 -9.48 2.64
N GLN A 153 1.71 -10.53 1.87
CA GLN A 153 0.50 -11.32 2.08
C GLN A 153 0.54 -12.14 3.38
N GLY A 154 1.72 -12.61 3.79
CA GLY A 154 1.90 -13.28 5.08
C GLY A 154 1.71 -12.31 6.23
N PHE A 155 2.36 -11.14 6.14
CA PHE A 155 2.24 -10.06 7.10
C PHE A 155 0.78 -9.62 7.31
N LEU A 156 0.04 -9.35 6.22
CA LEU A 156 -1.37 -8.92 6.27
C LEU A 156 -2.30 -9.98 6.87
N ARG A 157 -1.98 -11.27 6.68
CA ARG A 157 -2.74 -12.36 7.30
C ARG A 157 -2.54 -12.38 8.80
N GLU A 158 -1.29 -12.27 9.25
CA GLU A 158 -0.98 -12.21 10.69
C GLU A 158 -1.57 -10.96 11.34
N GLN A 159 -1.49 -9.81 10.69
CA GLN A 159 -2.07 -8.56 11.18
C GLN A 159 -3.59 -8.70 11.41
N ARG A 160 -4.31 -9.31 10.47
CA ARG A 160 -5.75 -9.61 10.62
C ARG A 160 -6.03 -10.62 11.72
N ARG A 161 -5.18 -11.64 11.88
CA ARG A 161 -5.28 -12.61 12.97
C ARG A 161 -5.17 -11.91 14.33
N TYR A 162 -4.14 -11.07 14.51
CA TYR A 162 -3.96 -10.31 15.75
C TYR A 162 -5.13 -9.36 16.02
N ALA A 163 -5.63 -8.68 14.99
CA ALA A 163 -6.79 -7.82 15.10
C ALA A 163 -8.06 -8.58 15.56
N SER A 164 -8.31 -9.77 15.00
CA SER A 164 -9.41 -10.64 15.43
C SER A 164 -9.28 -11.12 16.87
N GLU A 165 -8.08 -11.57 17.28
CA GLU A 165 -7.81 -12.03 18.65
C GLU A 165 -8.02 -10.91 19.67
N HIS A 166 -7.55 -9.71 19.34
CA HIS A 166 -7.72 -8.53 20.19
C HIS A 166 -9.18 -8.11 20.32
N LEU A 167 -9.94 -8.12 19.21
CA LEU A 167 -11.37 -7.83 19.23
C LEU A 167 -12.16 -8.83 20.08
N ALA A 168 -11.81 -10.12 20.01
CA ALA A 168 -12.42 -11.16 20.84
C ALA A 168 -12.15 -10.92 22.33
N PHE A 169 -10.90 -10.63 22.69
CA PHE A 169 -10.51 -10.32 24.06
C PHE A 169 -11.26 -9.12 24.65
N GLN A 170 -11.49 -8.07 23.86
CA GLN A 170 -12.26 -6.91 24.29
C GLN A 170 -13.74 -7.20 24.54
N ARG A 171 -14.34 -8.05 23.69
CA ARG A 171 -15.73 -8.49 23.88
C ARG A 171 -15.90 -9.30 25.17
N ASP A 172 -14.92 -10.14 25.49
CA ASP A 172 -14.94 -10.96 26.71
C ASP A 172 -14.73 -10.12 27.97
N LYS A 173 -13.93 -9.05 27.92
CA LYS A 173 -13.80 -8.07 29.03
C LYS A 173 -15.05 -7.20 29.25
N GLY A 174 -15.84 -6.98 28.22
CA GLY A 174 -17.05 -6.15 28.27
C GLY A 174 -18.31 -6.87 28.76
N ARG A 175 -18.22 -8.19 29.00
CA ARG A 175 -19.30 -9.03 29.57
C ARG A 175 -19.09 -9.26 31.06
#